data_AF-A0A7L5AN43-F1
#
_entry.id   AF-A0A7L5AN43-F1
#
_cell.length_a   1.000
_cell.length_b   1.000
_cell.length_c   1.000
_cell.angle_alpha   90.00
_cell.angle_beta   90.00
_cell.angle_gamma   90.00
#
_symmetry.space_group_name_H-M   'P 1'
#
loop_
_entity.id
_entity.type
_entity.pdbx_description
1 polymer ?
#
loop_
_entity_poly.entity_id
_entity_poly.type
_entity_poly.pdbx_seq_one_letter_code
_entity_poly.pdbx_strand_id
1 'polypeptide(L)'
;MADKSNGKMTVRAAGALVWREENGHLEVLLVHRPSYNDWSFPKGKVEPGESVRTCAVREVAEETGLQVALGQPLDTVRYRLPDGSRKEVRYWAARELADDSPALRARTPVTPADAAEIDGVEWVRSKKARALLTHSADRDLLGSLVDLWEDGKLDTWTFVLVRHARAVKRSVWNRPKERDAEADEATRPLTKDQGEVRARALVPVLAAYGVAQVITSPWRRCYDTVAPYAQAAGADLAAEPALTEAAHALKPKAARKVVSKVLRRRDVPVAVCTHRPVLPTVMEAISDYAPGKLLRSVPDQDPWLKTGEIMVVHMARRPRGKIRAVAIEKQRPMLSEGR
;
A
#
# COMPACT_ATOMS: atom_id res chain seq x y z
N MET A 1 -28.02 -5.87 0.60
CA MET A 1 -28.87 -6.61 -0.35
C MET A 1 -28.01 -6.97 -1.55
N ALA A 2 -27.90 -8.26 -1.86
CA ALA A 2 -27.08 -8.76 -2.96
C ALA A 2 -27.66 -8.32 -4.32
N ASP A 3 -26.86 -7.61 -5.10
CA ASP A 3 -27.17 -7.28 -6.48
C ASP A 3 -27.12 -8.57 -7.32
N LYS A 4 -28.30 -9.13 -7.62
CA LYS A 4 -28.47 -10.28 -8.50
C LYS A 4 -28.43 -9.80 -9.95
N SER A 5 -27.21 -9.56 -10.45
CA SER A 5 -26.93 -9.69 -11.88
C SER A 5 -26.28 -11.06 -12.12
N ASN A 6 -26.67 -11.74 -13.19
CA ASN A 6 -26.34 -13.13 -13.53
C ASN A 6 -24.87 -13.33 -13.96
N GLY A 7 -23.91 -12.76 -13.22
CA GLY A 7 -22.47 -12.87 -13.45
C GLY A 7 -21.85 -13.89 -12.49
N LYS A 8 -21.23 -14.94 -13.03
CA LYS A 8 -20.50 -15.94 -12.25
C LYS A 8 -19.57 -15.25 -11.23
N MET A 9 -19.70 -15.60 -9.95
CA MET A 9 -18.96 -15.03 -8.83
C MET A 9 -17.45 -15.03 -9.09
N THR A 10 -16.76 -13.94 -8.74
CA THR A 10 -15.29 -13.86 -8.80
C THR A 10 -14.71 -14.04 -7.41
N VAL A 11 -13.95 -15.11 -7.20
CA VAL A 11 -13.18 -15.36 -5.98
C VAL A 11 -11.91 -14.51 -6.03
N ARG A 12 -11.78 -13.56 -5.10
CA ARG A 12 -10.60 -12.70 -4.98
C ARG A 12 -9.61 -13.32 -4.01
N ALA A 13 -8.34 -13.29 -4.41
CA ALA A 13 -7.23 -13.79 -3.64
C ALA A 13 -6.04 -12.84 -3.77
N ALA A 14 -5.11 -12.93 -2.84
CA ALA A 14 -3.88 -12.15 -2.86
C ALA A 14 -2.73 -12.90 -2.21
N GLY A 15 -1.52 -12.55 -2.60
CA GLY A 15 -0.30 -13.11 -2.04
C GLY A 15 0.93 -12.30 -2.40
N ALA A 16 2.10 -12.86 -2.15
CA ALA A 16 3.35 -12.18 -2.45
C ALA A 16 4.47 -13.14 -2.90
N LEU A 17 5.34 -12.61 -3.75
CA LEU A 17 6.65 -13.18 -4.01
C LEU A 17 7.60 -12.55 -2.99
N VAL A 18 7.77 -13.24 -1.86
CA VAL A 18 8.71 -12.81 -0.82
C VAL A 18 10.11 -13.11 -1.31
N TRP A 19 10.97 -12.10 -1.34
CA TRP A 19 12.30 -12.21 -1.94
C TRP A 19 13.38 -11.61 -1.04
N ARG A 20 14.60 -12.09 -1.22
CA ARG A 20 15.82 -11.53 -0.65
C ARG A 20 16.97 -11.67 -1.63
N GLU A 21 18.02 -10.90 -1.40
CA GLU A 21 19.29 -11.09 -2.09
C GLU A 21 20.29 -11.69 -1.10
N GLU A 22 20.81 -12.86 -1.43
CA GLU A 22 21.74 -13.62 -0.59
C GLU A 22 22.95 -14.00 -1.45
N ASN A 23 24.15 -13.57 -1.06
CA ASN A 23 25.40 -13.80 -1.81
C ASN A 23 25.32 -13.41 -3.30
N GLY A 24 24.64 -12.30 -3.61
CA GLY A 24 24.46 -11.80 -4.98
C GLY A 24 23.46 -12.61 -5.83
N HIS A 25 22.67 -13.47 -5.21
CA HIS A 25 21.62 -14.23 -5.87
C HIS A 25 20.24 -13.84 -5.35
N LEU A 26 19.27 -13.78 -6.27
CA LEU A 26 17.86 -13.65 -5.93
C LEU A 26 17.34 -14.98 -5.37
N GLU A 27 16.88 -14.94 -4.13
CA GLU A 27 16.13 -16.02 -3.50
C GLU A 27 14.67 -15.60 -3.30
N VAL A 28 13.76 -16.58 -3.42
CA VAL A 28 12.33 -16.41 -3.18
C VAL A 28 11.84 -17.46 -2.19
N LEU A 29 10.80 -17.13 -1.45
CA LEU A 29 10.14 -18.04 -0.52
C LEU A 29 9.01 -18.78 -1.24
N LEU A 30 9.07 -20.11 -1.21
CA LEU A 30 8.00 -20.98 -1.69
C LEU A 30 7.37 -21.75 -0.54
N VAL A 31 6.10 -22.11 -0.72
CA VAL A 31 5.35 -23.00 0.17
C VAL A 31 4.94 -24.27 -0.56
N HIS A 32 4.97 -25.39 0.15
CA HIS A 32 4.47 -26.67 -0.31
C HIS A 32 3.09 -26.95 0.31
N ARG A 33 2.16 -27.42 -0.53
CA ARG A 33 0.79 -27.74 -0.10
C ARG A 33 0.53 -29.24 -0.23
N PRO A 34 0.37 -30.00 0.87
CA PRO A 34 0.14 -31.45 0.83
C PRO A 34 -1.07 -31.84 -0.01
N SER A 35 -2.17 -31.09 0.11
CA SER A 35 -3.44 -31.37 -0.56
C SER A 35 -3.35 -31.38 -2.10
N TYR A 36 -2.37 -30.70 -2.67
CA TYR A 36 -2.12 -30.64 -4.11
C TYR A 36 -0.77 -31.24 -4.52
N ASN A 37 0.08 -31.57 -3.53
CA ASN A 37 1.48 -31.93 -3.70
C ASN A 37 2.21 -30.96 -4.65
N ASP A 38 2.05 -29.65 -4.40
CA ASP A 38 2.54 -28.60 -5.28
C ASP A 38 3.33 -27.53 -4.53
N TRP A 39 4.28 -26.92 -5.24
CA TRP A 39 5.03 -25.75 -4.77
C TRP A 39 4.49 -24.50 -5.45
N SER A 40 4.18 -23.49 -4.65
CA SER A 40 3.64 -22.22 -5.12
C SER A 40 4.13 -21.06 -4.26
N PHE A 41 3.80 -19.83 -4.69
CA PHE A 41 3.97 -18.66 -3.83
C PHE A 41 2.86 -18.58 -2.79
N PRO A 42 3.15 -18.00 -1.61
CA PRO A 42 2.15 -17.87 -0.56
C PRO A 42 1.01 -16.93 -0.98
N LYS A 43 -0.23 -17.38 -0.79
CA LYS A 43 -1.45 -16.71 -1.25
C LYS A 43 -2.72 -17.45 -0.81
N GLY A 44 -3.72 -16.67 -0.41
CA GLY A 44 -5.05 -17.18 -0.12
C GLY A 44 -6.17 -16.18 -0.42
N LYS A 45 -7.35 -16.42 0.15
CA LYS A 45 -8.59 -15.74 -0.23
C LYS A 45 -8.75 -14.45 0.57
N VAL A 46 -9.26 -13.41 -0.09
CA VAL A 46 -9.59 -12.15 0.58
C VAL A 46 -10.81 -12.36 1.49
N GLU A 47 -10.68 -12.00 2.75
CA GLU A 47 -11.77 -12.08 3.72
C GLU A 47 -12.78 -10.92 3.59
N PRO A 48 -14.01 -11.06 4.10
CA PRO A 48 -14.98 -9.98 4.14
C PRO A 48 -14.44 -8.72 4.82
N GLY A 49 -14.54 -7.57 4.15
CA GLY A 49 -14.03 -6.29 4.66
C GLY A 49 -12.51 -6.10 4.54
N GLU A 50 -11.79 -7.11 4.08
CA GLU A 50 -10.34 -7.09 3.91
C GLU A 50 -9.94 -6.47 2.56
N SER A 51 -8.79 -5.78 2.54
CA SER A 51 -8.18 -5.34 1.28
C SER A 51 -7.28 -6.43 0.69
N VAL A 52 -7.10 -6.45 -0.63
CA VAL A 52 -6.15 -7.39 -1.26
C VAL A 52 -4.71 -7.26 -0.74
N ARG A 53 -4.29 -6.08 -0.24
CA ARG A 53 -2.93 -5.91 0.30
C ARG A 53 -2.80 -6.46 1.71
N THR A 54 -3.81 -6.24 2.53
CA THR A 54 -3.85 -6.79 3.88
C THR A 54 -3.97 -8.31 3.84
N CYS A 55 -4.76 -8.83 2.89
CA CYS A 55 -4.81 -10.26 2.56
C CYS A 55 -3.43 -10.79 2.17
N ALA A 56 -2.73 -10.16 1.23
CA ALA A 56 -1.39 -10.62 0.81
C ALA A 56 -0.41 -10.74 2.00
N VAL A 57 -0.43 -9.77 2.93
CA VAL A 57 0.45 -9.79 4.11
C VAL A 57 0.01 -10.84 5.13
N ARG A 58 -1.30 -10.96 5.38
CA ARG A 58 -1.87 -11.96 6.28
C ARG A 58 -1.52 -13.37 5.80
N GLU A 59 -1.82 -13.68 4.54
CA GLU A 59 -1.60 -15.00 3.95
C GLU A 59 -0.11 -15.39 3.97
N VAL A 60 0.80 -14.46 3.70
CA VAL A 60 2.24 -14.72 3.87
C VAL A 60 2.58 -15.07 5.31
N ALA A 61 2.05 -14.32 6.28
CA ALA A 61 2.31 -14.58 7.68
C ALA A 61 1.69 -15.90 8.18
N GLU A 62 0.50 -16.25 7.70
CA GLU A 62 -0.18 -17.52 8.03
C GLU A 62 0.58 -18.72 7.44
N GLU A 63 0.91 -18.67 6.14
CA GLU A 63 1.52 -19.81 5.44
C GLU A 63 3.03 -19.95 5.70
N THR A 64 3.73 -18.89 6.13
CA THR A 64 5.20 -18.90 6.23
C THR A 64 5.75 -18.47 7.58
N GLY A 65 4.92 -17.88 8.44
CA GLY A 65 5.37 -17.24 9.69
C GLY A 65 6.10 -15.90 9.50
N LEU A 66 6.49 -15.53 8.28
CA LEU A 66 7.24 -14.29 8.04
C LEU A 66 6.33 -13.06 8.02
N GLN A 67 6.79 -12.00 8.69
CA GLN A 67 6.20 -10.69 8.57
C GLN A 67 6.86 -9.93 7.43
N VAL A 68 6.07 -9.49 6.46
CA VAL A 68 6.61 -8.82 5.25
C VAL A 68 6.04 -7.42 5.05
N ALA A 69 6.79 -6.55 4.38
CA ALA A 69 6.26 -5.32 3.79
C ALA A 69 6.14 -5.47 2.27
N LEU A 70 5.02 -5.00 1.72
CA LEU A 70 4.77 -5.04 0.29
C LEU A 70 5.62 -3.97 -0.43
N GLY A 71 6.31 -4.40 -1.47
CA GLY A 71 6.90 -3.56 -2.50
C GLY A 71 5.96 -3.40 -3.69
N GLN A 72 6.53 -3.31 -4.90
CA GLN A 72 5.75 -3.06 -6.11
C GLN A 72 4.74 -4.19 -6.44
N PRO A 73 3.57 -3.86 -7.01
CA PRO A 73 2.61 -4.84 -7.49
C PRO A 73 3.19 -5.63 -8.66
N LEU A 74 2.85 -6.92 -8.72
CA LEU A 74 3.18 -7.84 -9.80
C LEU A 74 1.91 -8.19 -10.59
N ASP A 75 2.05 -9.09 -11.55
CA ASP A 75 0.95 -9.50 -12.41
C ASP A 75 -0.20 -10.16 -11.64
N THR A 76 -1.40 -10.01 -12.18
CA THR A 76 -2.61 -10.64 -11.64
C THR A 76 -2.90 -11.92 -12.39
N VAL A 77 -2.90 -13.06 -11.69
CA VAL A 77 -3.19 -14.37 -12.25
C VAL A 77 -4.70 -14.61 -12.23
N ARG A 78 -5.26 -15.05 -13.37
CA ARG A 78 -6.69 -15.31 -13.53
C ARG A 78 -6.93 -16.68 -14.15
N TYR A 79 -7.77 -17.49 -13.50
CA TYR A 79 -8.18 -18.80 -14.02
C TYR A 79 -9.62 -19.13 -13.58
N ARG A 80 -10.19 -20.20 -14.17
CA ARG A 80 -11.52 -20.69 -13.82
C ARG A 80 -11.41 -21.84 -12.82
N LEU A 81 -12.32 -21.88 -11.87
CA LEU A 81 -12.47 -22.99 -10.92
C LEU A 81 -13.41 -24.06 -11.51
N PRO A 82 -13.39 -25.31 -10.97
CA PRO A 82 -14.25 -26.40 -11.46
C PRO A 82 -15.75 -26.07 -11.41
N ASP A 83 -16.18 -25.26 -10.44
CA ASP A 83 -17.56 -24.77 -10.31
C ASP A 83 -17.93 -23.68 -11.34
N GLY A 84 -17.00 -23.33 -12.25
CA GLY A 84 -17.15 -22.33 -13.28
C GLY A 84 -16.96 -20.88 -12.81
N SER A 85 -16.72 -20.64 -11.52
CA SER A 85 -16.38 -19.32 -10.99
C SER A 85 -15.00 -18.88 -11.48
N ARG A 86 -14.74 -17.56 -11.45
CA ARG A 86 -13.42 -17.00 -11.83
C ARG A 86 -12.62 -16.74 -10.57
N LYS A 87 -11.34 -17.14 -10.54
CA LYS A 87 -10.40 -16.76 -9.50
C LYS A 87 -9.44 -15.70 -10.01
N GLU A 88 -9.30 -14.62 -9.26
CA GLU A 88 -8.34 -13.53 -9.51
C GLU A 88 -7.38 -13.45 -8.31
N VAL A 89 -6.09 -13.70 -8.55
CA VAL A 89 -5.03 -13.60 -7.53
C VAL A 89 -4.12 -12.44 -7.86
N ARG A 90 -3.98 -11.49 -6.93
CA ARG A 90 -3.05 -10.35 -7.07
C ARG A 90 -1.80 -10.59 -6.27
N TYR A 91 -0.65 -10.33 -6.87
CA TYR A 91 0.64 -10.52 -6.22
C TYR A 91 1.39 -9.19 -6.06
N TRP A 92 2.25 -9.15 -5.05
CA TRP A 92 3.23 -8.10 -4.82
C TRP A 92 4.60 -8.73 -4.66
N ALA A 93 5.65 -8.00 -5.05
CA ALA A 93 6.98 -8.29 -4.50
C ALA A 93 6.94 -7.91 -3.02
N ALA A 94 7.53 -8.70 -2.14
CA ALA A 94 7.57 -8.39 -0.72
C ALA A 94 8.95 -8.70 -0.13
N ARG A 95 9.32 -7.95 0.90
CA ARG A 95 10.53 -8.20 1.68
C ARG A 95 10.13 -8.45 3.12
N GLU A 96 10.91 -9.29 3.79
CA GLU A 96 10.84 -9.44 5.24
C GLU A 96 10.97 -8.09 5.92
N LEU A 97 10.09 -7.84 6.88
CA LEU A 97 10.05 -6.63 7.67
C LEU A 97 10.89 -6.86 8.92
N ALA A 98 11.74 -5.89 9.28
CA ALA A 98 12.53 -5.98 10.50
C ALA A 98 11.64 -6.10 11.75
N ASP A 99 12.07 -6.90 12.72
CA ASP A 99 11.33 -7.19 13.95
C ASP A 99 11.00 -5.94 14.79
N ASP A 100 11.80 -4.89 14.67
CA ASP A 100 11.62 -3.61 15.35
C ASP A 100 10.76 -2.61 14.57
N SER A 101 10.24 -2.99 13.40
CA SER A 101 9.45 -2.11 12.55
C SER A 101 8.15 -1.67 13.25
N PRO A 102 7.88 -0.35 13.33
CA PRO A 102 6.65 0.17 13.92
C PRO A 102 5.38 -0.43 13.29
N ALA A 103 5.42 -0.71 11.98
CA ALA A 103 4.28 -1.23 11.25
C ALA A 103 3.78 -2.59 11.78
N LEU A 104 4.63 -3.40 12.44
CA LEU A 104 4.23 -4.68 13.03
C LEU A 104 3.22 -4.49 14.17
N ARG A 105 3.39 -3.46 14.99
CA ARG A 105 2.49 -3.17 16.14
C ARG A 105 1.07 -2.81 15.71
N ALA A 106 0.91 -2.34 14.47
CA ALA A 106 -0.39 -2.03 13.88
C ALA A 106 -1.09 -3.22 13.21
N ARG A 107 -0.47 -4.41 13.19
CA ARG A 107 -1.04 -5.62 12.58
C ARG A 107 -1.86 -6.40 13.59
N THR A 108 -2.94 -7.00 13.10
CA THR A 108 -3.65 -8.04 13.85
C THR A 108 -2.79 -9.31 13.85
N PRO A 109 -2.60 -9.98 15.00
CA PRO A 109 -1.99 -11.30 15.02
C PRO A 109 -2.74 -12.28 14.12
N VAL A 110 -2.01 -13.19 13.50
CA VAL A 110 -2.56 -14.21 12.59
C VAL A 110 -2.31 -15.60 13.18
N THR A 111 -3.16 -16.56 12.83
CA THR A 111 -2.98 -17.96 13.21
C THR A 111 -2.21 -18.66 12.09
N PRO A 112 -1.07 -19.31 12.37
CA PRO A 112 -0.35 -20.08 11.35
C PRO A 112 -1.25 -21.11 10.68
N ALA A 113 -1.01 -21.35 9.39
CA ALA A 113 -1.68 -22.39 8.64
C ALA A 113 -1.41 -23.78 9.26
N ASP A 114 -2.40 -24.68 9.17
CA ASP A 114 -2.25 -26.05 9.65
C ASP A 114 -1.29 -26.84 8.77
N ALA A 115 -0.62 -27.86 9.33
CA ALA A 115 0.29 -28.73 8.58
C ALA A 115 -0.40 -29.46 7.41
N ALA A 116 -1.73 -29.65 7.45
CA ALA A 116 -2.51 -30.20 6.35
C ALA A 116 -2.65 -29.21 5.16
N GLU A 117 -2.50 -27.92 5.42
CA GLU A 117 -2.52 -26.87 4.40
C GLU A 117 -1.11 -26.55 3.89
N ILE A 118 -0.15 -26.37 4.80
CA ILE A 118 1.25 -26.08 4.50
C ILE A 118 2.18 -26.93 5.36
N ASP A 119 2.96 -27.82 4.75
CA ASP A 119 3.94 -28.68 5.43
C ASP A 119 5.39 -28.32 5.10
N GLY A 120 5.62 -27.35 4.20
CA GLY A 120 6.95 -26.95 3.75
C GLY A 120 7.03 -25.48 3.39
N VAL A 121 8.10 -24.84 3.87
CA VAL A 121 8.44 -23.44 3.57
C VAL A 121 9.95 -23.39 3.28
N GLU A 122 10.34 -22.96 2.08
CA GLU A 122 11.76 -22.98 1.67
C GLU A 122 12.16 -21.70 0.94
N TRP A 123 13.30 -21.13 1.37
CA TRP A 123 14.03 -20.13 0.60
C TRP A 123 14.81 -20.81 -0.52
N VAL A 124 14.53 -20.44 -1.76
CA VAL A 124 15.14 -21.05 -2.93
C VAL A 124 15.65 -20.00 -3.91
N ARG A 125 16.84 -20.25 -4.48
CA ARG A 125 17.35 -19.44 -5.60
C ARG A 125 16.39 -19.46 -6.78
N SER A 126 16.25 -18.34 -7.48
CA SER A 126 15.30 -18.18 -8.60
C SER A 126 15.37 -19.32 -9.63
N LYS A 127 16.56 -19.82 -9.98
CA LYS A 127 16.72 -20.97 -10.89
C LYS A 127 16.09 -22.26 -10.34
N LYS A 128 16.30 -22.56 -9.06
CA LYS A 128 15.69 -23.73 -8.39
C LYS A 128 14.19 -23.53 -8.24
N ALA A 129 13.75 -22.33 -7.85
CA ALA A 129 12.35 -21.97 -7.73
C ALA A 129 11.58 -22.24 -9.04
N ARG A 130 12.15 -21.85 -10.19
CA ARG A 130 11.54 -22.12 -11.51
C ARG A 130 11.31 -23.61 -11.79
N ALA A 131 12.19 -24.49 -11.28
CA ALA A 131 12.06 -25.94 -11.44
C ALA A 131 11.06 -26.56 -10.45
N LEU A 132 10.93 -25.99 -9.25
CA LEU A 132 9.99 -26.46 -8.23
C LEU A 132 8.54 -26.03 -8.52
N LEU A 133 8.34 -24.79 -8.95
CA LEU A 133 7.01 -24.21 -9.19
C LEU A 133 6.21 -25.09 -10.15
N THR A 134 5.08 -25.58 -9.67
CA THR A 134 4.26 -26.56 -10.40
C THR A 134 3.47 -25.91 -11.54
N HIS A 135 2.91 -24.71 -11.30
CA HIS A 135 2.05 -24.01 -12.25
C HIS A 135 2.84 -23.06 -13.16
N SER A 136 2.46 -22.99 -14.45
CA SER A 136 3.11 -22.09 -15.41
C SER A 136 2.95 -20.61 -15.05
N ALA A 137 1.76 -20.23 -14.56
CA ALA A 137 1.50 -18.85 -14.15
C ALA A 137 2.44 -18.38 -13.02
N ASP A 138 2.81 -19.26 -12.10
CA ASP A 138 3.78 -18.92 -11.05
C ASP A 138 5.20 -18.81 -11.63
N ARG A 139 5.57 -19.63 -12.62
CA ARG A 139 6.85 -19.48 -13.33
C ARG A 139 6.94 -18.17 -14.12
N ASP A 140 5.82 -17.70 -14.65
CA ASP A 140 5.73 -16.40 -15.34
C ASP A 140 5.90 -15.25 -14.34
N LEU A 141 5.22 -15.31 -13.18
CA LEU A 141 5.41 -14.35 -12.08
C LEU A 141 6.87 -14.28 -11.61
N LEU A 142 7.52 -15.44 -11.45
CA LEU A 142 8.94 -15.51 -11.12
C LEU A 142 9.81 -14.87 -12.21
N GLY A 143 9.46 -15.06 -13.48
CA GLY A 143 10.11 -14.38 -14.61
C GLY A 143 10.04 -12.87 -14.47
N SER A 144 8.84 -12.32 -14.29
CA SER A 144 8.65 -10.88 -14.07
C SER A 144 9.45 -10.36 -12.86
N LEU A 145 9.54 -11.13 -11.78
CA LEU A 145 10.35 -10.77 -10.60
C LEU A 145 11.85 -10.74 -10.92
N VAL A 146 12.37 -11.75 -11.63
CA VAL A 146 13.77 -11.83 -12.05
C VAL A 146 14.12 -10.66 -12.96
N ASP A 147 13.28 -10.35 -13.94
CA ASP A 147 13.49 -9.21 -14.84
C ASP A 147 13.59 -7.90 -14.06
N LEU A 148 12.72 -7.68 -13.07
CA LEU A 148 12.77 -6.52 -12.18
C LEU A 148 14.06 -6.47 -11.36
N TRP A 149 14.55 -7.62 -10.88
CA TRP A 149 15.79 -7.70 -10.10
C TRP A 149 17.01 -7.37 -10.97
N GLU A 150 17.14 -8.03 -12.12
CA GLU A 150 18.24 -7.82 -13.08
C GLU A 150 18.27 -6.36 -13.59
N ASP A 151 17.09 -5.75 -13.77
CA ASP A 151 16.98 -4.35 -14.15
C ASP A 151 17.27 -3.34 -13.01
N GLY A 152 17.54 -3.80 -11.78
CA GLY A 152 17.71 -2.96 -10.60
C GLY A 152 16.45 -2.15 -10.26
N LYS A 153 15.27 -2.72 -10.53
CA LYS A 153 13.95 -2.13 -10.28
C LYS A 153 13.20 -2.82 -9.15
N LEU A 154 13.65 -4.00 -8.69
CA LEU A 154 12.94 -4.79 -7.67
C LEU A 154 13.05 -4.22 -6.25
N ASP A 155 14.25 -3.77 -5.86
CA ASP A 155 14.49 -3.21 -4.53
C ASP A 155 13.95 -1.77 -4.44
N THR A 156 12.73 -1.66 -3.92
CA THR A 156 12.00 -0.39 -3.83
C THR A 156 11.85 0.10 -2.41
N TRP A 157 11.81 1.41 -2.22
CA TRP A 157 11.25 2.04 -1.01
C TRP A 157 9.92 2.71 -1.34
N THR A 158 9.08 2.86 -0.33
CA THR A 158 7.68 3.24 -0.53
C THR A 158 7.39 4.64 -0.01
N PHE A 159 6.74 5.44 -0.86
CA PHE A 159 6.09 6.70 -0.50
C PHE A 159 4.57 6.55 -0.60
N VAL A 160 3.83 6.90 0.45
CA VAL A 160 2.37 6.83 0.46
C VAL A 160 1.78 8.22 0.58
N LEU A 161 1.17 8.73 -0.49
CA LEU A 161 0.37 9.95 -0.45
C LEU A 161 -1.04 9.62 0.04
N VAL A 162 -1.48 10.32 1.08
CA VAL A 162 -2.82 10.19 1.67
C VAL A 162 -3.57 11.50 1.49
N ARG A 163 -4.74 11.48 0.85
CA ARG A 163 -5.67 12.61 0.96
C ARG A 163 -6.49 12.42 2.23
N HIS A 164 -6.64 13.47 3.04
CA HIS A 164 -7.45 13.41 4.26
C HIS A 164 -8.85 12.79 4.01
N ALA A 165 -9.36 12.08 5.00
CA ALA A 165 -10.67 11.44 4.96
C ALA A 165 -11.81 12.47 4.93
N ARG A 166 -13.05 12.00 4.82
CA ARG A 166 -14.22 12.90 4.71
C ARG A 166 -14.31 13.78 5.95
N ALA A 167 -14.35 15.09 5.74
CA ALA A 167 -14.44 16.11 6.79
C ALA A 167 -15.79 16.82 6.75
N VAL A 168 -16.17 17.43 7.88
CA VAL A 168 -17.40 18.23 7.99
C VAL A 168 -17.40 19.31 6.91
N LYS A 169 -18.56 19.57 6.27
CA LYS A 169 -18.66 20.57 5.21
C LYS A 169 -18.26 21.96 5.72
N ARG A 170 -17.50 22.72 4.92
CA ARG A 170 -17.08 24.09 5.26
C ARG A 170 -18.25 24.99 5.63
N SER A 171 -19.34 24.94 4.86
CA SER A 171 -20.56 25.74 5.09
C SER A 171 -21.30 25.40 6.40
N VAL A 172 -20.97 24.28 7.03
CA VAL A 172 -21.51 23.87 8.33
C VAL A 172 -20.55 24.26 9.45
N TRP A 173 -19.24 24.06 9.25
CA TRP A 173 -18.22 24.31 10.26
C TRP A 173 -17.88 25.79 10.42
N ASN A 174 -17.69 26.51 9.31
CA ASN A 174 -17.25 27.92 9.29
C ASN A 174 -18.46 28.88 9.36
N ARG A 175 -19.55 28.46 10.01
CA ARG A 175 -20.68 29.37 10.28
C ARG A 175 -20.23 30.40 11.33
N PRO A 176 -20.55 31.69 11.13
CA PRO A 176 -19.83 32.79 11.77
C PRO A 176 -19.98 32.73 13.29
N LYS A 177 -18.84 32.66 13.98
CA LYS A 177 -18.70 32.89 15.42
C LYS A 177 -17.39 33.62 15.66
N GLU A 178 -17.35 34.93 15.37
CA GLU A 178 -16.33 35.89 15.85
C GLU A 178 -14.84 35.53 15.61
N ARG A 179 -14.54 34.46 14.88
CA ARG A 179 -13.21 33.85 14.75
C ARG A 179 -12.61 34.07 13.37
N ASP A 180 -11.29 34.10 13.33
CA ASP A 180 -10.52 34.08 12.09
C ASP A 180 -10.85 32.84 11.27
N ALA A 181 -11.19 33.04 9.99
CA ALA A 181 -11.68 32.00 9.10
C ALA A 181 -10.64 30.90 8.82
N GLU A 182 -9.34 31.25 8.84
CA GLU A 182 -8.26 30.27 8.69
C GLU A 182 -8.09 29.43 9.96
N ALA A 183 -8.09 30.07 11.13
CA ALA A 183 -8.06 29.37 12.42
C ALA A 183 -9.23 28.38 12.58
N ASP A 184 -10.44 28.76 12.14
CA ASP A 184 -11.60 27.87 12.14
C ASP A 184 -11.45 26.71 11.13
N GLU A 185 -10.94 26.97 9.93
CA GLU A 185 -10.70 25.94 8.92
C GLU A 185 -9.62 24.92 9.35
N ALA A 186 -8.63 25.36 10.13
CA ALA A 186 -7.57 24.52 10.68
C ALA A 186 -8.11 23.48 11.68
N THR A 187 -9.19 23.80 12.40
CA THR A 187 -9.80 22.92 13.42
C THR A 187 -10.91 22.01 12.88
N ARG A 188 -11.24 22.11 11.60
CA ARG A 188 -12.35 21.36 10.98
C ARG A 188 -12.13 19.84 11.06
N PRO A 189 -13.03 19.09 11.74
CA PRO A 189 -12.83 17.68 12.02
C PRO A 189 -13.28 16.77 10.87
N LEU A 190 -12.91 15.50 10.99
CA LEU A 190 -13.49 14.41 10.20
C LEU A 190 -14.98 14.24 10.52
N THR A 191 -15.73 13.65 9.58
CA THR A 191 -17.10 13.20 9.90
C THR A 191 -17.03 11.88 10.67
N LYS A 192 -17.90 11.70 11.66
CA LYS A 192 -17.93 10.49 12.50
C LYS A 192 -18.30 9.23 11.72
N ASP A 193 -19.26 9.35 10.81
CA ASP A 193 -19.87 8.26 10.04
C ASP A 193 -18.93 7.66 8.98
N GLN A 194 -18.14 8.50 8.30
CA GLN A 194 -17.32 8.10 7.16
C GLN A 194 -15.86 8.49 7.28
N GLY A 195 -15.57 9.68 7.83
CA GLY A 195 -14.22 10.19 7.96
C GLY A 195 -13.39 9.37 8.94
N GLU A 196 -13.88 9.20 10.16
CA GLU A 196 -13.19 8.44 11.21
C GLU A 196 -13.10 6.95 10.88
N VAL A 197 -14.17 6.35 10.35
CA VAL A 197 -14.16 4.94 9.90
C VAL A 197 -13.10 4.73 8.81
N ARG A 198 -12.98 5.67 7.87
CA ARG A 198 -11.96 5.63 6.83
C ARG A 198 -10.54 5.78 7.39
N ALA A 199 -10.35 6.64 8.39
CA ALA A 199 -9.06 6.82 9.06
C ALA A 199 -8.60 5.52 9.74
N ARG A 200 -9.52 4.80 10.41
CA ARG A 200 -9.22 3.47 10.98
C ARG A 200 -8.91 2.43 9.91
N ALA A 201 -9.63 2.45 8.79
CA ALA A 201 -9.38 1.54 7.67
C ALA A 201 -8.01 1.75 6.99
N LEU A 202 -7.34 2.88 7.20
CA LEU A 202 -5.97 3.09 6.72
C LEU A 202 -4.93 2.30 7.53
N VAL A 203 -5.22 1.96 8.78
CA VAL A 203 -4.26 1.34 9.71
C VAL A 203 -3.63 0.06 9.11
N PRO A 204 -4.41 -0.98 8.74
CA PRO A 204 -3.82 -2.21 8.22
C PRO A 204 -3.22 -2.01 6.82
N VAL A 205 -3.70 -1.03 6.05
CA VAL A 205 -3.17 -0.73 4.71
C VAL A 205 -1.79 -0.07 4.78
N LEU A 206 -1.58 0.90 5.67
CA LEU A 206 -0.28 1.53 5.87
C LEU A 206 0.70 0.54 6.52
N ALA A 207 0.22 -0.32 7.43
CA ALA A 207 1.02 -1.41 8.01
C ALA A 207 1.50 -2.41 6.94
N ALA A 208 0.69 -2.71 5.92
CA ALA A 208 1.06 -3.62 4.85
C ALA A 208 2.26 -3.12 4.01
N TYR A 209 2.44 -1.81 3.88
CA TYR A 209 3.60 -1.20 3.20
C TYR A 209 4.76 -0.85 4.15
N GLY A 210 4.69 -1.29 5.42
CA GLY A 210 5.78 -1.07 6.37
C GLY A 210 6.03 0.40 6.71
N VAL A 211 5.00 1.27 6.68
CA VAL A 211 5.18 2.70 6.98
C VAL A 211 5.79 2.88 8.38
N ALA A 212 6.89 3.60 8.48
CA ALA A 212 7.56 3.84 9.76
C ALA A 212 7.47 5.30 10.20
N GLN A 213 7.19 6.21 9.25
CA GLN A 213 7.00 7.63 9.52
C GLN A 213 5.77 8.16 8.79
N VAL A 214 5.05 9.06 9.46
CA VAL A 214 3.92 9.81 8.93
C VAL A 214 4.24 11.31 9.01
N ILE A 215 4.08 12.01 7.90
CA ILE A 215 4.12 13.47 7.84
C ILE A 215 2.73 13.95 7.45
N THR A 216 2.19 14.96 8.12
CA THR A 216 0.83 15.42 7.87
C THR A 216 0.72 16.93 7.95
N SER A 217 -0.20 17.53 7.20
CA SER A 217 -0.61 18.91 7.48
C SER A 217 -1.12 19.01 8.94
N PRO A 218 -0.77 20.06 9.69
CA PRO A 218 -1.22 20.26 11.07
C PRO A 218 -2.74 20.42 11.21
N TRP A 219 -3.45 20.77 10.14
CA TRP A 219 -4.91 20.91 10.18
C TRP A 219 -5.59 19.61 10.58
N ARG A 220 -6.54 19.72 11.51
CA ARG A 220 -7.14 18.61 12.26
C ARG A 220 -7.58 17.45 11.39
N ARG A 221 -8.31 17.68 10.29
CA ARG A 221 -8.74 16.61 9.36
C ARG A 221 -7.60 15.78 8.78
N CYS A 222 -6.44 16.38 8.48
CA CYS A 222 -5.28 15.63 7.98
C CYS A 222 -4.65 14.84 9.11
N TYR A 223 -4.45 15.48 10.27
CA TYR A 223 -3.91 14.83 11.46
C TYR A 223 -4.78 13.62 11.89
N ASP A 224 -6.08 13.84 12.09
CA ASP A 224 -7.05 12.81 12.50
C ASP A 224 -7.19 11.67 11.47
N THR A 225 -6.82 11.90 10.20
CA THR A 225 -6.86 10.83 9.17
C THR A 225 -5.79 9.77 9.40
N VAL A 226 -4.62 10.18 9.91
CA VAL A 226 -3.44 9.31 10.05
C VAL A 226 -3.08 9.00 11.50
N ALA A 227 -3.63 9.76 12.46
CA ALA A 227 -3.42 9.54 13.88
C ALA A 227 -3.75 8.10 14.34
N PRO A 228 -4.83 7.44 13.89
CA PRO A 228 -5.11 6.05 14.29
C PRO A 228 -3.97 5.09 13.93
N TYR A 229 -3.34 5.29 12.77
CA TYR A 229 -2.20 4.47 12.35
C TYR A 229 -0.95 4.78 13.17
N ALA A 230 -0.61 6.06 13.32
CA ALA A 230 0.56 6.46 14.09
C ALA A 230 0.49 5.94 15.54
N GLN A 231 -0.70 5.98 16.15
CA GLN A 231 -0.93 5.44 17.49
C GLN A 231 -0.79 3.91 17.54
N ALA A 232 -1.44 3.19 16.62
CA ALA A 232 -1.38 1.73 16.59
C ALA A 232 0.04 1.19 16.29
N ALA A 233 0.76 1.84 15.37
CA ALA A 233 2.12 1.45 14.99
C ALA A 233 3.18 1.96 15.96
N GLY A 234 2.88 2.99 16.76
CA GLY A 234 3.91 3.81 17.41
C GLY A 234 4.88 4.42 16.41
N ALA A 235 4.38 4.82 15.24
CA ALA A 235 5.15 5.45 14.16
C ALA A 235 5.35 6.95 14.44
N ASP A 236 6.48 7.49 14.01
CA ASP A 236 6.77 8.93 14.13
C ASP A 236 5.73 9.74 13.34
N LEU A 237 5.08 10.71 14.00
CA LEU A 237 4.05 11.56 13.42
C LEU A 237 4.48 13.03 13.47
N ALA A 238 4.92 13.54 12.33
CA ALA A 238 5.39 14.91 12.20
C ALA A 238 4.34 15.82 11.52
N ALA A 239 4.03 16.95 12.14
CA ALA A 239 3.21 17.99 11.54
C ALA A 239 4.08 18.91 10.67
N GLU A 240 3.68 19.14 9.42
CA GLU A 240 4.38 19.98 8.46
C GLU A 240 3.50 21.15 8.01
N PRO A 241 3.74 22.37 8.52
CA PRO A 241 2.96 23.56 8.18
C PRO A 241 2.93 23.90 6.69
N ALA A 242 3.98 23.57 5.94
CA ALA A 242 4.04 23.82 4.50
C ALA A 242 3.00 23.01 3.70
N LEU A 243 2.39 21.97 4.29
CA LEU A 243 1.35 21.15 3.67
C LEU A 243 -0.08 21.66 3.93
N THR A 244 -0.27 22.76 4.67
CA THR A 244 -1.60 23.38 4.83
C THR A 244 -2.08 24.03 3.53
N GLU A 245 -3.39 24.20 3.35
CA GLU A 245 -3.90 24.88 2.15
C GLU A 245 -3.47 26.36 2.11
N ALA A 246 -3.46 27.04 3.27
CA ALA A 246 -3.08 28.44 3.36
C ALA A 246 -1.59 28.67 3.06
N ALA A 247 -0.69 27.90 3.69
CA ALA A 247 0.75 28.00 3.41
C ALA A 247 1.07 27.60 1.96
N HIS A 248 0.38 26.59 1.42
CA HIS A 248 0.54 26.19 0.02
C HIS A 248 0.09 27.28 -0.94
N ALA A 249 -1.06 27.94 -0.69
CA ALA A 249 -1.53 29.04 -1.52
C ALA A 249 -0.52 30.21 -1.59
N LEU A 250 0.17 30.50 -0.49
CA LEU A 250 1.20 31.54 -0.43
C LEU A 250 2.53 31.09 -1.05
N LYS A 251 2.97 29.84 -0.79
CA LYS A 251 4.29 29.34 -1.19
C LYS A 251 4.26 27.87 -1.60
N PRO A 252 3.73 27.52 -2.79
CA PRO A 252 3.64 26.13 -3.25
C PRO A 252 4.99 25.40 -3.27
N LYS A 253 6.07 26.12 -3.58
CA LYS A 253 7.45 25.59 -3.60
C LYS A 253 7.89 24.99 -2.25
N ALA A 254 7.34 25.45 -1.13
CA ALA A 254 7.64 24.88 0.18
C ALA A 254 7.07 23.46 0.33
N ALA A 255 5.80 23.25 -0.03
CA ALA A 255 5.18 21.92 -0.07
C ALA A 255 5.94 20.98 -1.04
N ARG A 256 6.31 21.48 -2.22
CA ARG A 256 7.13 20.72 -3.19
C ARG A 256 8.45 20.24 -2.57
N LYS A 257 9.16 21.13 -1.86
CA LYS A 257 10.45 20.82 -1.21
C LYS A 257 10.30 19.69 -0.19
N VAL A 258 9.23 19.71 0.62
CA VAL A 258 8.91 18.63 1.57
C VAL A 258 8.74 17.31 0.82
N VAL A 259 7.83 17.25 -0.16
CA VAL A 259 7.52 16.02 -0.90
C VAL A 259 8.76 15.48 -1.62
N SER A 260 9.52 16.35 -2.31
CA SER A 260 10.75 15.94 -2.98
C SER A 260 11.81 15.41 -2.02
N LYS A 261 11.90 15.92 -0.79
CA LYS A 261 12.80 15.38 0.24
C LYS A 261 12.36 13.97 0.64
N VAL A 262 11.07 13.77 0.87
CA VAL A 262 10.49 12.48 1.27
C VAL A 262 10.65 11.43 0.16
N LEU A 263 10.38 11.77 -1.10
CA LEU A 263 10.52 10.83 -2.23
C LEU A 263 11.93 10.24 -2.38
N ARG A 264 12.96 10.95 -1.92
CA ARG A 264 14.36 10.50 -1.98
C ARG A 264 14.81 9.71 -0.74
N ARG A 265 13.95 9.59 0.28
CA ARG A 265 14.25 8.94 1.55
C ARG A 265 14.07 7.42 1.43
N ARG A 266 15.18 6.68 1.33
CA ARG A 266 15.19 5.21 1.12
C ARG A 266 15.19 4.40 2.42
N ASP A 267 15.65 5.00 3.51
CA ASP A 267 15.83 4.35 4.82
C ASP A 267 14.53 3.90 5.47
N VAL A 268 13.43 4.61 5.22
CA VAL A 268 12.13 4.27 5.81
C VAL A 268 10.98 4.55 4.84
N PRO A 269 9.95 3.69 4.81
CA PRO A 269 8.71 4.00 4.12
C PRO A 269 7.94 5.14 4.82
N VAL A 270 7.50 6.14 4.06
CA VAL A 270 6.87 7.36 4.61
C VAL A 270 5.49 7.57 4.02
N ALA A 271 4.52 7.87 4.88
CA ALA A 271 3.20 8.37 4.48
C ALA A 271 3.11 9.90 4.62
N VAL A 272 2.55 10.59 3.63
CA VAL A 272 2.29 12.04 3.67
C VAL A 272 0.79 12.30 3.53
N CYS A 273 0.17 12.92 4.54
CA CYS A 273 -1.24 13.33 4.47
C CYS A 273 -1.42 14.82 4.17
N THR A 274 -2.25 15.13 3.17
CA THR A 274 -2.49 16.51 2.73
C THR A 274 -3.90 16.73 2.14
N HIS A 275 -4.12 17.93 1.59
CA HIS A 275 -5.39 18.44 1.07
C HIS A 275 -5.44 18.41 -0.45
N ARG A 276 -6.66 18.44 -1.01
CA ARG A 276 -6.90 18.49 -2.46
C ARG A 276 -6.14 19.64 -3.15
N PRO A 277 -6.16 20.89 -2.66
CA PRO A 277 -5.46 22.00 -3.34
C PRO A 277 -3.94 21.86 -3.40
N VAL A 278 -3.35 21.04 -2.51
CA VAL A 278 -1.91 20.78 -2.46
C VAL A 278 -1.51 19.66 -3.42
N LEU A 279 -2.45 18.77 -3.80
CA LEU A 279 -2.19 17.62 -4.67
C LEU A 279 -1.52 17.98 -6.01
N PRO A 280 -1.90 19.05 -6.75
CA PRO A 280 -1.20 19.41 -7.99
C PRO A 280 0.31 19.52 -7.82
N THR A 281 0.78 20.20 -6.76
CA THR A 281 2.21 20.36 -6.46
C THR A 281 2.87 19.06 -6.02
N VAL A 282 2.14 18.20 -5.29
CA VAL A 282 2.62 16.86 -4.94
C VAL A 282 2.80 16.01 -6.19
N MET A 283 1.83 16.03 -7.10
CA MET A 283 1.86 15.26 -8.35
C MET A 283 2.95 15.76 -9.30
N GLU A 284 3.17 17.07 -9.38
CA GLU A 284 4.28 17.67 -10.09
C GLU A 284 5.64 17.25 -9.49
N ALA A 285 5.72 17.00 -8.18
CA ALA A 285 6.94 16.47 -7.58
C ALA A 285 7.13 14.98 -7.89
N ILE A 286 6.05 14.20 -7.95
CA ILE A 286 6.08 12.77 -8.35
C ILE A 286 6.48 12.63 -9.82
N SER A 287 5.98 13.52 -10.70
CA SER A 287 6.27 13.46 -12.14
C SER A 287 7.75 13.65 -12.49
N ASP A 288 8.53 14.31 -11.64
CA ASP A 288 10.00 14.41 -11.82
C ASP A 288 10.70 13.04 -11.78
N TYR A 289 10.08 12.05 -11.13
CA TYR A 289 10.62 10.71 -10.93
C TYR A 289 9.85 9.63 -11.70
N ALA A 290 8.59 9.88 -12.06
CA ALA A 290 7.74 8.91 -12.72
C ALA A 290 7.77 9.04 -14.26
N PRO A 291 8.08 7.97 -15.00
CA PRO A 291 8.00 8.02 -16.46
C PRO A 291 6.56 8.23 -16.93
N GLY A 292 6.37 8.85 -18.10
CA GLY A 292 5.03 9.18 -18.61
C GLY A 292 4.08 7.99 -18.73
N LYS A 293 4.59 6.78 -19.02
CA LYS A 293 3.78 5.54 -19.00
C LYS A 293 3.18 5.25 -17.64
N LEU A 294 3.92 5.52 -16.56
CA LEU A 294 3.48 5.28 -15.21
C LEU A 294 2.45 6.33 -14.76
N LEU A 295 2.63 7.59 -15.16
CA LEU A 295 1.67 8.66 -14.86
C LEU A 295 0.30 8.44 -15.50
N ARG A 296 0.21 7.72 -16.63
CA ARG A 296 -1.09 7.31 -17.23
C ARG A 296 -1.90 6.34 -16.37
N SER A 297 -1.30 5.74 -15.33
CA SER A 297 -2.01 4.86 -14.39
C SER A 297 -2.77 5.60 -13.28
N VAL A 298 -2.58 6.92 -13.17
CA VAL A 298 -3.29 7.79 -12.24
C VAL A 298 -4.11 8.83 -13.01
N PRO A 299 -5.14 9.44 -12.40
CA PRO A 299 -5.86 10.54 -13.05
C PRO A 299 -4.87 11.61 -13.52
N ASP A 300 -5.09 12.12 -14.72
CA ASP A 300 -4.28 13.19 -15.33
C ASP A 300 -4.64 14.57 -14.77
N GLN A 301 -5.82 14.70 -14.16
CA GLN A 301 -6.31 15.92 -13.57
C GLN A 301 -7.02 15.72 -12.23
N ASP A 302 -7.33 16.85 -11.58
CA ASP A 302 -8.00 16.89 -10.30
C ASP A 302 -9.39 16.19 -10.35
N PRO A 303 -9.76 15.36 -9.35
CA PRO A 303 -8.99 15.03 -8.16
C PRO A 303 -8.18 13.73 -8.33
N TRP A 304 -6.84 13.83 -8.35
CA TRP A 304 -5.92 12.67 -8.35
C TRP A 304 -6.26 11.64 -7.27
N LEU A 305 -6.71 12.10 -6.10
CA LEU A 305 -7.23 11.29 -4.99
C LEU A 305 -8.57 11.84 -4.49
N LYS A 306 -9.56 10.98 -4.26
CA LYS A 306 -10.78 11.29 -3.50
C LYS A 306 -10.49 11.30 -2.00
N THR A 307 -11.40 11.82 -1.18
CA THR A 307 -11.19 11.90 0.29
C THR A 307 -10.97 10.50 0.89
N GLY A 308 -9.86 10.35 1.61
CA GLY A 308 -9.44 9.09 2.22
C GLY A 308 -8.92 8.04 1.22
N GLU A 309 -8.63 8.43 -0.01
CA GLU A 309 -7.85 7.59 -0.93
C GLU A 309 -6.35 7.81 -0.70
N ILE A 310 -5.58 6.78 -1.05
CA ILE A 310 -4.13 6.82 -1.04
C ILE A 310 -3.55 6.50 -2.41
N MET A 311 -2.36 7.02 -2.65
CA MET A 311 -1.49 6.66 -3.75
C MET A 311 -0.16 6.16 -3.19
N VAL A 312 0.22 4.96 -3.57
CA VAL A 312 1.49 4.34 -3.18
C VAL A 312 2.43 4.47 -4.36
N VAL A 313 3.59 5.07 -4.16
CA VAL A 313 4.62 5.24 -5.17
C VAL A 313 5.82 4.40 -4.74
N HIS A 314 6.18 3.44 -5.57
CA HIS A 314 7.32 2.55 -5.36
C HIS A 314 8.52 3.14 -6.08
N MET A 315 9.51 3.56 -5.29
CA MET A 315 10.70 4.26 -5.76
C MET A 315 11.86 3.28 -5.80
N ALA A 316 12.66 3.32 -6.86
CA ALA A 316 13.87 2.51 -7.00
C ALA A 316 15.07 3.39 -7.37
N ARG A 317 16.27 2.89 -7.08
CA ARG A 317 17.53 3.48 -7.53
C ARG A 317 18.44 2.38 -8.05
N ARG A 318 18.72 2.41 -9.35
CA ARG A 318 19.75 1.55 -9.94
C ARG A 318 21.13 1.90 -9.34
N PRO A 319 22.07 0.94 -9.21
CA PRO A 319 23.40 1.17 -8.61
C PRO A 319 24.17 2.38 -9.15
N ARG A 320 23.94 2.76 -10.42
CA ARG A 320 24.50 3.96 -11.07
C ARG A 320 23.46 4.89 -11.69
N GLY A 321 22.18 4.70 -11.35
CA GLY A 321 21.06 5.42 -11.97
C GLY A 321 20.46 6.51 -11.10
N LYS A 322 19.60 7.32 -11.72
CA LYS A 322 18.76 8.28 -11.03
C LYS A 322 17.65 7.56 -10.26
N ILE A 323 17.17 8.18 -9.19
CA ILE A 323 15.95 7.79 -8.49
C ILE A 323 14.77 7.89 -9.47
N ARG A 324 13.92 6.86 -9.49
CA ARG A 324 12.74 6.78 -10.35
C ARG A 324 11.59 6.09 -9.62
N ALA A 325 10.36 6.48 -9.92
CA ALA A 325 9.20 5.66 -9.59
C ALA A 325 9.11 4.52 -10.61
N VAL A 326 8.95 3.29 -10.12
CA VAL A 326 8.83 2.07 -10.94
C VAL A 326 7.41 1.52 -10.96
N ALA A 327 6.62 1.79 -9.93
CA ALA A 327 5.21 1.47 -9.87
C ALA A 327 4.43 2.52 -9.07
N ILE A 328 3.15 2.68 -9.41
CA ILE A 328 2.19 3.52 -8.68
C ILE A 328 0.91 2.71 -8.52
N GLU A 329 0.40 2.67 -7.29
CA GLU A 329 -0.89 2.10 -6.98
C GLU A 329 -1.81 3.18 -6.45
N LYS A 330 -3.06 3.19 -6.93
CA LYS A 330 -4.12 3.99 -6.33
C LYS A 330 -5.11 3.06 -5.65
N GLN A 331 -5.47 3.38 -4.42
CA GLN A 331 -6.53 2.65 -3.74
C GLN A 331 -7.33 3.50 -2.77
N ARG A 332 -8.58 3.10 -2.60
CA ARG A 332 -9.42 3.51 -1.50
C ARG A 332 -9.43 2.33 -0.52
N PRO A 333 -9.07 2.53 0.76
CA PRO A 333 -9.22 1.47 1.77
C PRO A 333 -10.62 0.85 1.69
N MET A 334 -10.77 -0.42 2.00
CA MET A 334 -12.11 -0.99 2.14
C MET A 334 -12.66 -0.55 3.50
N LEU A 335 -13.94 -0.21 3.57
CA LEU A 335 -14.58 -0.15 4.88
C LEU A 335 -14.99 -1.59 5.16
N SER A 336 -14.54 -2.17 6.28
CA SER A 336 -15.24 -3.33 6.84
C SER A 336 -16.71 -2.91 6.94
N GLU A 337 -17.61 -3.63 6.28
CA GLU A 337 -19.01 -3.24 6.20
C GLU A 337 -19.54 -2.91 7.61
N GLY A 338 -20.01 -1.68 7.76
CA GLY A 338 -20.74 -1.23 8.92
C GLY A 338 -22.20 -1.07 8.50
N ARG A 339 -23.02 -2.01 8.96
CA ARG A 339 -24.46 -1.96 9.26
C ARG A 339 -25.36 -1.04 8.44
#